data_AF-A0A178F612-F1
#
_entry.id   AF-A0A178F612-F1
#
_cell.length_a   1.000
_cell.length_b   1.000
_cell.length_c   1.000
_cell.angle_alpha   90.00
_cell.angle_beta   90.00
_cell.angle_gamma   90.00
#
_symmetry.space_group_name_H-M   'P 1'
#
loop_
_entity.id
_entity.type
_entity.pdbx_description
1 polymer ?
#
loop_
_entity_poly.entity_id
_entity_poly.type
_entity_poly.pdbx_seq_one_letter_code
_entity_poly.pdbx_strand_id
1 'polypeptide(L)'
;MGGEDYFCQSYLASSGALKNSHSHEAIHGPVDVKRSFQAAAMHSVSTRFQSVFGFLTTVALVLGAIIAASDFLHPAEPTTSIKVSNVQVVKGRPHYYASRREEYAQVKFDLDADLTSLFHFNTKQVFVYVLASYPSASNQSQTTEAVIWDKIIPAPVSPYSLESLKSRFFPDAKALKSKRNISKSKAKANTQENVVPGKLKLRNQKPKYQITDISGSIAEKEGVTLIVGWNVQPWIGSLRWSSNTNMEKNVGGLFGKLFLQNAGSKGALSGRSKPFNFPALKKPATS
;
A
#
# COMPACT_ATOMS: atom_id res chain seq x y z
N MET A 1 62.81 16.32 26.70
CA MET A 1 62.40 17.18 25.57
C MET A 1 61.22 16.47 24.93
N GLY A 2 59.95 16.85 25.14
CA GLY A 2 59.42 18.15 25.56
C GLY A 2 59.17 19.03 24.32
N GLY A 3 58.02 19.67 24.10
CA GLY A 3 56.79 19.77 24.91
C GLY A 3 55.51 19.45 24.09
N GLU A 4 54.28 19.59 24.59
CA GLU A 4 53.57 20.85 24.93
C GLU A 4 53.23 21.67 23.63
N ASP A 5 52.00 22.16 23.40
CA ASP A 5 50.91 22.37 24.36
C ASP A 5 49.48 22.64 23.79
N TYR A 6 48.46 22.44 24.65
CA TYR A 6 47.06 22.97 24.61
C TYR A 6 46.13 22.66 23.39
N PHE A 7 44.79 22.85 23.44
CA PHE A 7 43.93 23.60 24.38
C PHE A 7 42.54 22.97 24.68
N CYS A 8 42.04 23.31 25.87
CA CYS A 8 40.78 23.05 26.59
C CYS A 8 39.45 23.39 25.85
N GLN A 9 38.22 23.20 26.38
CA GLN A 9 37.68 22.80 27.73
C GLN A 9 36.32 22.03 27.49
N SER A 10 35.44 21.60 28.42
CA SER A 10 35.17 21.80 29.87
C SER A 10 34.74 20.45 30.52
N TYR A 11 34.45 20.22 31.81
CA TYR A 11 33.91 20.97 32.97
C TYR A 11 32.41 21.30 32.91
N LEU A 12 31.58 21.12 33.96
CA LEU A 12 31.82 20.88 35.41
C LEU A 12 31.23 19.51 35.86
N ALA A 13 31.66 18.77 36.91
CA ALA A 13 32.43 19.01 38.15
C ALA A 13 31.64 19.46 39.40
N SER A 14 31.38 18.53 40.35
CA SER A 14 31.39 18.74 41.82
C SER A 14 31.09 17.42 42.57
N SER A 15 31.51 17.14 43.82
CA SER A 15 32.82 17.28 44.51
C SER A 15 32.67 16.73 45.95
N GLY A 16 33.75 16.22 46.54
CA GLY A 16 33.90 15.98 47.98
C GLY A 16 33.45 14.60 48.51
N ALA A 17 34.12 14.01 49.51
CA ALA A 17 35.47 14.26 50.05
C ALA A 17 35.93 13.05 50.89
N LEU A 18 37.23 12.84 51.02
CA LEU A 18 37.82 11.80 51.87
C LEU A 18 37.81 12.19 53.36
N LYS A 19 37.68 11.19 54.25
CA LYS A 19 38.45 11.19 55.50
C LYS A 19 38.69 9.78 56.06
N ASN A 20 39.91 9.54 56.54
CA ASN A 20 40.31 8.33 57.26
C ASN A 20 39.88 8.39 58.73
N SER A 21 39.66 7.24 59.35
CA SER A 21 40.34 6.90 60.62
C SER A 21 40.36 5.37 60.81
N HIS A 22 41.33 4.90 61.59
CA HIS A 22 41.39 3.54 62.09
C HIS A 22 40.81 3.47 63.52
N SER A 23 40.51 2.25 63.95
CA SER A 23 40.46 1.72 65.32
C SER A 23 39.29 2.05 66.30
N HIS A 24 39.08 1.03 67.14
CA HIS A 24 38.35 0.91 68.41
C HIS A 24 36.83 0.71 68.50
N GLU A 25 36.53 -0.27 69.36
CA GLU A 25 35.32 -0.65 70.09
C GLU A 25 34.05 -1.09 69.33
N ALA A 26 33.36 -2.02 69.99
CA ALA A 26 32.10 -2.63 69.57
C ALA A 26 31.02 -2.33 70.61
N ILE A 27 29.78 -2.20 70.17
CA ILE A 27 28.57 -2.48 70.97
C ILE A 27 27.39 -2.69 70.01
N HIS A 28 26.39 -3.43 70.49
CA HIS A 28 25.21 -3.93 69.78
C HIS A 28 24.56 -2.99 68.74
N GLY A 29 24.35 -3.52 67.54
CA GLY A 29 23.31 -3.09 66.59
C GLY A 29 22.59 -4.32 66.03
N PRO A 30 21.27 -4.26 65.75
CA PRO A 30 20.54 -5.41 65.22
C PRO A 30 20.99 -5.76 63.80
N VAL A 31 21.03 -7.05 63.48
CA VAL A 31 21.32 -7.55 62.12
C VAL A 31 20.26 -7.02 61.15
N ASP A 32 20.67 -6.25 60.14
CA ASP A 32 19.74 -5.70 59.14
C ASP A 32 19.30 -6.78 58.13
N VAL A 33 18.28 -7.52 58.51
CA VAL A 33 17.64 -8.58 57.71
C VAL A 33 17.08 -8.06 56.38
N LYS A 34 16.95 -6.74 56.16
CA LYS A 34 16.49 -6.22 54.85
C LYS A 34 17.48 -6.45 53.72
N ARG A 35 18.78 -6.65 53.99
CA ARG A 35 19.78 -6.88 52.93
C ARG A 35 19.71 -8.24 52.23
N SER A 36 19.03 -9.24 52.78
CA SER A 36 18.89 -10.57 52.14
C SER A 36 17.74 -10.66 51.14
N PHE A 37 16.73 -9.80 51.22
CA PHE A 37 15.56 -9.84 50.32
C PHE A 37 15.81 -9.22 48.93
N GLN A 38 16.94 -8.54 48.72
CA GLN A 38 17.30 -7.93 47.43
C GLN A 38 17.98 -8.91 46.45
N ALA A 39 17.98 -10.23 46.74
CA ALA A 39 18.65 -11.26 45.94
C ALA A 39 17.69 -12.13 45.07
N ALA A 40 16.38 -11.97 45.19
CA ALA A 40 15.37 -12.92 44.67
C ALA A 40 14.72 -12.53 43.33
N ALA A 41 15.47 -11.97 42.37
CA ALA A 41 14.90 -11.51 41.09
C ALA A 41 15.74 -11.78 39.81
N MET A 42 16.93 -12.38 39.90
CA MET A 42 17.83 -12.56 38.73
C MET A 42 17.24 -13.40 37.58
N HIS A 43 16.24 -14.24 37.85
CA HIS A 43 15.56 -15.07 36.86
C HIS A 43 14.03 -15.03 37.00
N SER A 44 13.44 -13.84 37.11
CA SER A 44 11.97 -13.71 37.10
C SER A 44 11.37 -14.26 35.80
N VAL A 45 10.10 -14.71 35.87
CA VAL A 45 9.37 -15.16 34.67
C VAL A 45 9.33 -14.05 33.61
N SER A 46 9.24 -12.78 34.04
CA SER A 46 9.26 -11.60 33.19
C SER A 46 10.57 -11.42 32.41
N THR A 47 11.75 -11.61 33.04
CA THR A 47 13.02 -11.48 32.31
C THR A 47 13.25 -12.63 31.33
N ARG A 48 12.78 -13.84 31.67
CA ARG A 48 12.75 -14.99 30.74
C ARG A 48 11.77 -14.79 29.58
N PHE A 49 10.60 -14.19 29.84
CA PHE A 49 9.65 -13.85 28.78
C PHE A 49 10.22 -12.77 27.86
N GLN A 50 10.88 -11.75 28.42
CA GLN A 50 11.51 -10.67 27.65
C GLN A 50 12.64 -11.18 26.73
N SER A 51 13.47 -12.14 27.18
CA SER A 51 14.51 -12.72 26.31
C SER A 51 13.93 -13.62 25.21
N VAL A 52 12.91 -14.43 25.50
CA VAL A 52 12.20 -15.24 24.50
C VAL A 52 11.46 -14.36 23.49
N PHE A 53 10.79 -13.29 23.94
CA PHE A 53 10.12 -12.32 23.07
C PHE A 53 11.12 -11.55 22.20
N GLY A 54 12.26 -11.14 22.76
CA GLY A 54 13.35 -10.49 22.02
C GLY A 54 13.94 -11.41 20.94
N PHE A 55 14.22 -12.67 21.28
CA PHE A 55 14.68 -13.67 20.31
C PHE A 55 13.66 -13.92 19.20
N LEU A 56 12.39 -14.15 19.56
CA LEU A 56 11.29 -14.34 18.59
C LEU A 56 11.14 -13.12 17.67
N THR A 57 11.26 -11.91 18.21
CA THR A 57 11.21 -10.66 17.43
C THR A 57 12.38 -10.56 16.46
N THR A 58 13.61 -10.86 16.91
CA THR A 58 14.80 -10.88 16.04
C THR A 58 14.64 -11.90 14.89
N VAL A 59 14.20 -13.13 15.20
CA VAL A 59 13.95 -14.16 14.18
C VAL A 59 12.84 -13.74 13.22
N ALA A 60 11.74 -13.16 13.71
CA ALA A 60 10.65 -12.66 12.88
C ALA A 60 11.08 -11.50 11.97
N LEU A 61 11.95 -10.60 12.43
CA LEU A 61 12.50 -9.51 11.63
C LEU A 61 13.46 -10.03 10.55
N VAL A 62 14.33 -10.99 10.87
CA VAL A 62 15.24 -11.62 9.88
C VAL A 62 14.46 -12.39 8.82
N LEU A 63 13.46 -13.20 9.21
CA LEU A 63 12.59 -13.89 8.27
C LEU A 63 11.76 -12.91 7.43
N GLY A 64 11.24 -11.84 8.04
CA GLY A 64 10.52 -10.77 7.34
C GLY A 64 11.39 -10.04 6.31
N ALA A 65 12.67 -9.77 6.64
CA ALA A 65 13.64 -9.20 5.70
C ALA A 65 13.94 -10.14 4.53
N ILE A 66 14.07 -11.44 4.77
CA ILE A 66 14.26 -12.45 3.70
C ILE A 66 13.01 -12.54 2.80
N ILE A 67 11.81 -12.51 3.37
CA ILE A 67 10.54 -12.50 2.62
C ILE A 67 10.44 -11.25 1.75
N ALA A 68 10.72 -10.06 2.30
CA ALA A 68 10.74 -8.81 1.54
C ALA A 68 11.83 -8.80 0.44
N ALA A 69 13.01 -9.39 0.70
CA ALA A 69 14.06 -9.53 -0.30
C ALA A 69 13.68 -10.49 -1.45
N SER A 70 12.82 -11.48 -1.19
CA SER A 70 12.34 -12.41 -2.22
C SER A 70 11.47 -11.75 -3.29
N ASP A 71 10.81 -10.63 -3.00
CA ASP A 71 9.96 -9.91 -3.97
C ASP A 71 10.78 -9.31 -5.13
N PHE A 72 12.07 -9.04 -4.90
CA PHE A 72 13.00 -8.56 -5.92
C PHE A 72 13.32 -9.62 -6.97
N LEU A 73 13.22 -10.92 -6.61
CA LEU A 73 13.44 -12.05 -7.51
C LEU A 73 12.24 -12.32 -8.44
N HIS A 74 11.07 -11.71 -8.16
CA HIS A 74 9.87 -11.87 -8.97
C HIS A 74 9.73 -10.72 -10.00
N PRO A 75 9.84 -10.99 -11.32
CA PRO A 75 9.69 -9.98 -12.36
C PRO A 75 8.21 -9.58 -12.52
N ALA A 76 7.92 -8.32 -12.18
CA ALA A 76 6.59 -7.74 -12.37
C ALA A 76 6.40 -7.29 -13.83
N GLU A 77 5.99 -8.23 -14.68
CA GLU A 77 5.70 -8.02 -16.11
C GLU A 77 4.19 -8.17 -16.40
N PRO A 78 3.35 -7.17 -16.06
CA PRO A 78 1.92 -7.17 -16.39
C PRO A 78 1.68 -6.63 -17.80
N THR A 79 0.77 -7.26 -18.54
CA THR A 79 0.34 -6.80 -19.88
C THR A 79 -0.99 -6.09 -19.77
N THR A 80 -1.08 -4.82 -20.19
CA THR A 80 -2.33 -4.05 -20.09
C THR A 80 -2.62 -3.23 -21.34
N SER A 81 -3.87 -3.24 -21.78
CA SER A 81 -4.38 -2.50 -22.94
C SER A 81 -5.69 -1.81 -22.59
N ILE A 82 -5.78 -0.52 -22.89
CA ILE A 82 -6.96 0.31 -22.60
C ILE A 82 -7.44 1.04 -23.85
N LYS A 83 -8.75 1.02 -24.09
CA LYS A 83 -9.41 1.68 -25.21
C LYS A 83 -10.53 2.56 -24.67
N VAL A 84 -10.67 3.77 -25.19
CA VAL A 84 -11.79 4.66 -24.86
C VAL A 84 -12.99 4.23 -25.69
N SER A 85 -14.13 3.95 -25.05
CA SER A 85 -15.34 3.48 -25.75
C SER A 85 -16.44 4.53 -25.85
N ASN A 86 -16.56 5.46 -24.89
CA ASN A 86 -17.47 6.61 -25.01
C ASN A 86 -17.09 7.74 -24.05
N VAL A 87 -17.16 9.00 -24.49
CA VAL A 87 -16.80 10.19 -23.70
C VAL A 87 -17.99 11.15 -23.69
N GLN A 88 -18.33 11.71 -22.53
CA GLN A 88 -19.40 12.71 -22.38
C GLN A 88 -18.99 13.78 -21.37
N VAL A 89 -19.34 15.05 -21.63
CA VAL A 89 -19.18 16.16 -20.67
C VAL A 89 -20.55 16.76 -20.35
N VAL A 90 -20.82 16.98 -19.07
CA VAL A 90 -22.12 17.43 -18.55
C VAL A 90 -21.92 18.53 -17.50
N LYS A 91 -22.74 19.59 -17.53
CA LYS A 91 -22.67 20.72 -16.59
C LYS A 91 -23.72 20.63 -15.48
N GLY A 92 -23.31 20.25 -14.28
CA GLY A 92 -24.21 19.93 -13.16
C GLY A 92 -23.66 20.33 -11.80
N ARG A 93 -24.23 19.77 -10.74
CA ARG A 93 -23.63 19.80 -9.39
C ARG A 93 -22.83 18.49 -9.21
N PRO A 94 -21.50 18.53 -8.96
CA PRO A 94 -20.71 17.30 -8.77
C PRO A 94 -21.09 16.52 -7.51
N HIS A 95 -21.60 17.22 -6.49
CA HIS A 95 -22.19 16.64 -5.28
C HIS A 95 -23.48 17.40 -4.94
N TYR A 96 -24.43 16.77 -4.23
CA TYR A 96 -25.74 17.35 -3.93
C TYR A 96 -25.66 18.73 -3.24
N TYR A 97 -24.69 18.89 -2.32
CA TYR A 97 -24.44 20.12 -1.56
C TYR A 97 -23.48 21.12 -2.25
N ALA A 98 -23.00 20.83 -3.48
CA ALA A 98 -22.13 21.76 -4.20
C ALA A 98 -22.90 23.04 -4.59
N SER A 99 -22.47 24.19 -4.07
CA SER A 99 -23.12 25.48 -4.37
C SER A 99 -22.96 25.88 -5.83
N ARG A 100 -21.76 25.70 -6.40
CA ARG A 100 -21.42 25.98 -7.79
C ARG A 100 -21.86 24.85 -8.73
N ARG A 101 -22.11 25.21 -9.99
CA ARG A 101 -22.31 24.26 -11.10
C ARG A 101 -21.03 24.15 -11.90
N GLU A 102 -20.50 22.95 -11.99
CA GLU A 102 -19.22 22.64 -12.62
C GLU A 102 -19.44 21.67 -13.79
N GLU A 103 -18.45 21.62 -14.67
CA GLU A 103 -18.43 20.71 -15.81
C GLU A 103 -17.65 19.46 -15.44
N TYR A 104 -18.29 18.30 -15.59
CA TYR A 104 -17.66 17.03 -15.30
C TYR A 104 -17.62 16.11 -16.52
N ALA A 105 -16.49 15.42 -16.68
CA ALA A 105 -16.30 14.41 -17.70
C ALA A 105 -16.67 13.01 -17.18
N GLN A 106 -17.42 12.25 -17.98
CA GLN A 106 -17.66 10.82 -17.82
C GLN A 106 -17.00 10.07 -18.98
N VAL A 107 -15.91 9.37 -18.68
CA VAL A 107 -15.18 8.55 -19.66
C VAL A 107 -15.49 7.07 -19.42
N LYS A 108 -16.07 6.41 -20.42
CA LYS A 108 -16.22 4.95 -20.46
C LYS A 108 -15.09 4.35 -21.26
N PHE A 109 -14.60 3.20 -20.81
CA PHE A 109 -13.45 2.54 -21.39
C PHE A 109 -13.62 1.02 -21.42
N ASP A 110 -12.82 0.39 -22.24
CA ASP A 110 -12.59 -1.05 -22.28
C ASP A 110 -11.16 -1.29 -21.77
N LEU A 111 -11.00 -2.25 -20.86
CA LEU A 111 -9.71 -2.58 -20.24
C LEU A 111 -9.49 -4.09 -20.37
N ASP A 112 -8.38 -4.47 -21.00
CA ASP A 112 -7.83 -5.82 -20.96
C ASP A 112 -6.51 -5.77 -20.20
N ALA A 113 -6.49 -6.36 -19.01
CA ALA A 113 -5.31 -6.42 -18.16
C ALA A 113 -5.04 -7.87 -17.73
N ASP A 114 -3.83 -8.34 -18.00
CA ASP A 114 -3.27 -9.56 -17.44
C ASP A 114 -2.24 -9.19 -16.39
N LEU A 115 -2.66 -9.30 -15.13
CA LEU A 115 -1.87 -8.97 -13.95
C LEU A 115 -1.47 -10.22 -13.17
N THR A 116 -1.62 -11.43 -13.75
CA THR A 116 -1.33 -12.68 -13.03
C THR A 116 0.15 -12.78 -12.62
N SER A 117 1.07 -12.15 -13.36
CA SER A 117 2.49 -12.01 -12.99
C SER A 117 2.74 -11.18 -11.73
N LEU A 118 1.76 -10.39 -11.26
CA LEU A 118 1.83 -9.62 -10.02
C LEU A 118 1.42 -10.43 -8.77
N PHE A 119 0.98 -11.68 -8.92
CA PHE A 119 0.53 -12.53 -7.81
C PHE A 119 1.55 -13.63 -7.51
N HIS A 120 2.34 -13.42 -6.45
CA HIS A 120 3.29 -14.35 -5.86
C HIS A 120 2.91 -14.63 -4.40
N PHE A 121 3.67 -15.49 -3.71
CA PHE A 121 3.32 -15.96 -2.34
C PHE A 121 3.24 -14.83 -1.30
N ASN A 122 4.00 -13.75 -1.47
CA ASN A 122 4.01 -12.58 -0.59
C ASN A 122 2.98 -11.52 -1.03
N THR A 123 2.27 -11.67 -2.15
CA THR A 123 1.22 -10.71 -2.53
C THR A 123 0.03 -10.80 -1.58
N LYS A 124 -0.39 -9.67 -1.01
CA LYS A 124 -1.65 -9.57 -0.26
C LYS A 124 -2.79 -9.15 -1.17
N GLN A 125 -2.59 -8.08 -1.92
CA GLN A 125 -3.57 -7.53 -2.85
C GLN A 125 -2.91 -6.64 -3.90
N VAL A 126 -3.52 -6.59 -5.09
CA VAL A 126 -3.13 -5.69 -6.17
C VAL A 126 -4.22 -4.64 -6.35
N PHE A 127 -3.85 -3.37 -6.25
CA PHE A 127 -4.71 -2.24 -6.54
C PHE A 127 -4.51 -1.82 -8.00
N VAL A 128 -5.58 -1.83 -8.78
CA VAL A 128 -5.59 -1.47 -10.20
C VAL A 128 -6.40 -0.20 -10.37
N TYR A 129 -5.88 0.78 -11.08
CA TYR A 129 -6.55 2.07 -11.28
C TYR A 129 -6.38 2.59 -12.71
N VAL A 130 -7.34 3.40 -13.15
CA VAL A 130 -7.28 4.10 -14.43
C VAL A 130 -7.25 5.59 -14.15
N LEU A 131 -6.17 6.24 -14.58
CA LEU A 131 -6.02 7.69 -14.60
C LEU A 131 -6.52 8.23 -15.95
N ALA A 132 -7.13 9.40 -15.95
CA ALA A 132 -7.12 10.30 -17.08
C ALA A 132 -5.99 11.32 -16.87
N SER A 133 -5.07 11.42 -17.83
CA SER A 133 -3.99 12.41 -17.87
C SER A 133 -4.30 13.44 -18.96
N TYR A 134 -4.25 14.72 -18.61
CA TYR A 134 -4.58 15.85 -19.49
C TYR A 134 -3.73 17.08 -19.16
N PRO A 135 -3.52 18.02 -20.11
CA PRO A 135 -2.75 19.24 -19.83
C PRO A 135 -3.43 20.13 -18.79
N SER A 136 -2.63 20.65 -17.84
CA SER A 136 -3.09 21.58 -16.81
C SER A 136 -3.51 22.92 -17.42
N ALA A 137 -4.58 23.52 -16.87
CA ALA A 137 -5.12 24.78 -17.37
C ALA A 137 -4.20 25.98 -17.13
N SER A 138 -3.29 25.92 -16.15
CA SER A 138 -2.35 27.01 -15.83
C SER A 138 -0.98 26.86 -16.50
N ASN A 139 -0.54 25.63 -16.79
CA ASN A 139 0.77 25.32 -17.33
C ASN A 139 0.67 24.11 -18.27
N GLN A 140 0.73 24.34 -19.58
CA GLN A 140 0.67 23.25 -20.58
C GLN A 140 1.80 22.20 -20.40
N SER A 141 2.95 22.62 -19.87
CA SER A 141 4.09 21.76 -19.53
C SER A 141 3.85 20.80 -18.34
N GLN A 142 2.71 20.92 -17.65
CA GLN A 142 2.33 20.07 -16.52
C GLN A 142 1.08 19.26 -16.87
N THR A 143 1.14 17.95 -16.63
CA THR A 143 -0.01 17.05 -16.79
C THR A 143 -0.72 16.86 -15.46
N THR A 144 -2.05 17.05 -15.46
CA THR A 144 -2.93 16.71 -14.36
C THR A 144 -3.40 15.26 -14.54
N GLU A 145 -3.27 14.45 -13.49
CA GLU A 145 -3.72 13.04 -13.48
C GLU A 145 -4.88 12.88 -12.48
N ALA A 146 -6.02 12.38 -12.95
CA ALA A 146 -7.22 12.13 -12.13
C ALA A 146 -7.68 10.67 -12.22
N VAL A 147 -7.90 10.00 -11.09
CA VAL A 147 -8.40 8.61 -11.05
C VAL A 147 -9.89 8.59 -11.43
N ILE A 148 -10.24 7.91 -12.52
CA ILE A 148 -11.65 7.71 -12.93
C ILE A 148 -12.24 6.41 -12.43
N TRP A 149 -11.42 5.41 -12.15
CA TRP A 149 -11.85 4.06 -11.76
C TRP A 149 -10.74 3.32 -11.03
N ASP A 150 -11.13 2.46 -10.09
CA ASP A 150 -10.24 1.55 -9.39
C ASP A 150 -10.90 0.21 -9.07
N LYS A 151 -10.07 -0.79 -8.80
CA LYS A 151 -10.44 -2.09 -8.26
C LYS A 151 -9.30 -2.69 -7.43
N ILE A 152 -9.61 -3.10 -6.21
CA ILE A 152 -8.74 -3.99 -5.42
C ILE A 152 -8.99 -5.43 -5.90
N ILE A 153 -7.92 -6.15 -6.21
CA ILE A 153 -7.93 -7.59 -6.50
C ILE A 153 -7.14 -8.27 -5.38
N PRO A 154 -7.81 -8.95 -4.42
CA PRO A 154 -7.11 -9.69 -3.37
C PRO A 154 -6.37 -10.90 -3.97
N ALA A 155 -5.28 -11.31 -3.32
CA ALA A 155 -4.60 -12.55 -3.67
C ALA A 155 -5.51 -13.78 -3.43
N PRO A 156 -5.33 -14.88 -4.17
CA PRO A 156 -6.01 -16.14 -3.87
C PRO A 156 -5.59 -16.64 -2.49
N VAL A 157 -6.53 -17.27 -1.75
CA VAL A 157 -6.18 -17.95 -0.49
C VAL A 157 -5.16 -19.06 -0.76
N SER A 158 -4.07 -19.08 0.00
CA SER A 158 -3.01 -20.06 -0.20
C SER A 158 -3.49 -21.46 0.21
N PRO A 159 -3.06 -22.54 -0.48
CA PRO A 159 -3.48 -23.91 -0.16
C PRO A 159 -2.97 -24.39 1.21
N TYR A 160 -2.01 -23.66 1.81
CA TYR A 160 -1.45 -23.88 3.14
C TYR A 160 -2.01 -22.91 4.21
N SER A 161 -3.01 -22.10 3.90
CA SER A 161 -3.67 -21.24 4.89
C SER A 161 -4.41 -22.08 5.95
N LEU A 162 -4.54 -21.55 7.16
CA LEU A 162 -5.27 -22.25 8.23
C LEU A 162 -6.74 -22.55 7.85
N GLU A 163 -7.35 -21.73 6.98
CA GLU A 163 -8.70 -21.96 6.47
C GLU A 163 -8.76 -23.09 5.44
N SER A 164 -7.82 -23.16 4.49
CA SER A 164 -7.75 -24.28 3.53
C SER A 164 -7.35 -25.60 4.21
N LEU A 165 -6.48 -25.56 5.22
CA LEU A 165 -6.13 -26.72 6.04
C LEU A 165 -7.30 -27.16 6.91
N LYS A 166 -7.97 -26.24 7.63
CA LYS A 166 -9.16 -26.57 8.43
C LYS A 166 -10.26 -27.17 7.56
N SER A 167 -10.56 -26.57 6.40
CA SER A 167 -11.60 -27.09 5.51
C SER A 167 -11.23 -28.41 4.81
N ARG A 168 -9.93 -28.75 4.70
CA ARG A 168 -9.45 -30.05 4.21
C ARG A 168 -9.50 -31.16 5.27
N PHE A 169 -9.12 -30.87 6.51
CA PHE A 169 -9.02 -31.87 7.58
C PHE A 169 -10.27 -31.97 8.47
N PHE A 170 -11.01 -30.87 8.63
CA PHE A 170 -12.23 -30.77 9.46
C PHE A 170 -13.37 -30.12 8.65
N PRO A 171 -13.87 -30.78 7.59
CA PRO A 171 -14.91 -30.23 6.71
C PRO A 171 -16.26 -30.12 7.43
N ASP A 172 -16.77 -28.89 7.57
CA ASP A 172 -18.05 -28.61 8.22
C ASP A 172 -19.24 -29.23 7.46
N ALA A 173 -19.83 -30.29 8.01
CA ALA A 173 -20.91 -31.04 7.38
C ALA A 173 -22.18 -30.18 7.08
N LYS A 174 -22.38 -29.08 7.82
CA LYS A 174 -23.43 -28.10 7.55
C LYS A 174 -23.12 -27.23 6.31
N ALA A 175 -21.85 -26.86 6.10
CA ALA A 175 -21.42 -26.08 4.94
C ALA A 175 -21.54 -26.88 3.62
N LEU A 176 -21.21 -28.17 3.66
CA LEU A 176 -21.41 -29.12 2.55
C LEU A 176 -22.88 -29.19 2.10
N LYS A 177 -23.84 -29.28 3.06
CA LYS A 177 -25.28 -29.28 2.75
C LYS A 177 -25.73 -27.94 2.14
N SER A 178 -25.21 -26.81 2.62
CA SER A 178 -25.51 -25.49 2.04
C SER A 178 -25.04 -25.34 0.59
N LYS A 179 -23.78 -25.71 0.28
CA LYS A 179 -23.24 -25.68 -1.09
C LYS A 179 -24.09 -26.48 -2.08
N ARG A 180 -24.64 -27.64 -1.69
CA ARG A 180 -25.48 -28.49 -2.56
C ARG A 180 -26.83 -27.85 -2.93
N ASN A 181 -27.35 -26.95 -2.11
CA ASN A 181 -28.60 -26.25 -2.39
C ASN A 181 -28.36 -24.99 -3.25
N ILE A 182 -27.25 -24.27 -3.01
CA ILE A 182 -26.86 -23.09 -3.79
C ILE A 182 -26.48 -23.46 -5.24
N SER A 183 -25.89 -24.63 -5.47
CA SER A 183 -25.51 -25.06 -6.83
C SER A 183 -26.71 -25.27 -7.76
N LYS A 184 -27.89 -25.62 -7.23
CA LYS A 184 -29.11 -25.79 -8.04
C LYS A 184 -29.78 -24.47 -8.45
N SER A 185 -29.65 -23.40 -7.66
CA SER A 185 -30.26 -22.09 -8.00
C SER A 185 -29.38 -21.20 -8.89
N LYS A 186 -28.06 -21.45 -8.95
CA LYS A 186 -27.12 -20.64 -9.75
C LYS A 186 -26.89 -21.09 -11.20
N ALA A 187 -27.55 -22.14 -11.67
CA ALA A 187 -27.40 -22.67 -13.04
C ALA A 187 -27.85 -21.71 -14.17
N LYS A 188 -28.42 -20.53 -13.84
CA LYS A 188 -28.90 -19.53 -14.81
C LYS A 188 -28.34 -18.11 -14.56
N ALA A 189 -27.10 -18.00 -14.07
CA ALA A 189 -26.46 -16.70 -13.80
C ALA A 189 -24.94 -16.67 -14.10
N ASN A 190 -24.62 -16.46 -15.38
CA ASN A 190 -23.32 -16.06 -15.94
C ASN A 190 -22.18 -17.11 -15.92
N THR A 191 -21.44 -17.19 -17.03
CA THR A 191 -20.36 -18.15 -17.27
C THR A 191 -19.16 -17.84 -16.38
N GLN A 192 -18.84 -18.74 -15.44
CA GLN A 192 -17.58 -18.67 -14.71
C GLN A 192 -16.45 -19.25 -15.57
N GLU A 193 -15.92 -18.42 -16.47
CA GLU A 193 -14.55 -18.59 -17.00
C GLU A 193 -13.60 -18.80 -15.81
N ASN A 194 -12.65 -19.74 -15.91
CA ASN A 194 -11.73 -20.08 -14.81
C ASN A 194 -11.10 -18.80 -14.24
N VAL A 195 -11.43 -18.48 -12.98
CA VAL A 195 -11.10 -17.18 -12.37
C VAL A 195 -9.64 -17.17 -11.92
N VAL A 196 -8.73 -17.10 -12.90
CA VAL A 196 -7.31 -16.88 -12.67
C VAL A 196 -7.13 -15.47 -12.09
N PRO A 197 -6.58 -15.33 -10.87
CA PRO A 197 -6.40 -14.03 -10.25
C PRO A 197 -5.46 -13.16 -11.10
N GLY A 198 -5.82 -11.88 -11.21
CA GLY A 198 -5.11 -10.90 -12.04
C GLY A 198 -5.62 -10.73 -13.47
N LYS A 199 -6.41 -11.66 -14.03
CA LYS A 199 -7.00 -11.46 -15.37
C LYS A 199 -8.28 -10.62 -15.27
N LEU A 200 -8.31 -9.50 -15.99
CA LEU A 200 -9.36 -8.50 -15.94
C LEU A 200 -9.74 -8.05 -17.36
N LYS A 201 -10.91 -8.50 -17.84
CA LYS A 201 -11.53 -8.04 -19.09
C LYS A 201 -12.76 -7.20 -18.74
N LEU A 202 -12.76 -5.91 -19.10
CA LEU A 202 -13.87 -4.98 -18.91
C LEU A 202 -14.27 -4.36 -20.25
N ARG A 203 -15.57 -4.15 -20.46
CA ARG A 203 -16.15 -3.57 -21.70
C ARG A 203 -17.21 -2.56 -21.33
N ASN A 204 -17.20 -1.39 -22.00
CA ASN A 204 -18.10 -0.26 -21.76
C ASN A 204 -18.18 0.11 -20.25
N GLN A 205 -17.04 0.01 -19.56
CA GLN A 205 -16.95 0.21 -18.12
C GLN A 205 -17.27 1.67 -17.79
N LYS A 206 -18.29 1.88 -16.94
CA LYS A 206 -18.60 3.21 -16.41
C LYS A 206 -17.48 3.65 -15.44
N PRO A 207 -17.09 4.92 -15.43
CA PRO A 207 -16.18 5.44 -14.42
C PRO A 207 -16.83 5.39 -13.04
N LYS A 208 -16.02 5.23 -11.99
CA LYS A 208 -16.43 5.26 -10.58
C LYS A 208 -16.45 6.69 -10.05
N TYR A 209 -15.52 7.52 -10.54
CA TYR A 209 -15.39 8.93 -10.19
C TYR A 209 -15.57 9.80 -11.43
N GLN A 210 -16.10 11.00 -11.24
CA GLN A 210 -16.24 12.02 -12.28
C GLN A 210 -15.06 12.99 -12.17
N ILE A 211 -14.50 13.42 -13.31
CA ILE A 211 -13.43 14.42 -13.31
C ILE A 211 -14.07 15.81 -13.43
N THR A 212 -13.75 16.72 -12.52
CA THR A 212 -13.88 18.18 -12.73
C THR A 212 -12.48 18.80 -12.82
N ASP A 213 -12.37 19.98 -13.43
CA ASP A 213 -11.12 20.73 -13.52
C ASP A 213 -11.11 21.96 -12.61
N ILE A 214 -9.94 22.38 -12.13
CA ILE A 214 -9.80 23.55 -11.26
C ILE A 214 -10.22 24.87 -11.94
N SER A 215 -10.23 24.94 -13.28
CA SER A 215 -10.77 26.07 -14.03
C SER A 215 -12.31 26.12 -14.05
N GLY A 216 -12.99 25.07 -13.60
CA GLY A 216 -14.44 24.89 -13.71
C GLY A 216 -14.94 24.45 -15.09
N SER A 217 -14.05 24.38 -16.09
CA SER A 217 -14.32 23.92 -17.46
C SER A 217 -13.50 22.67 -17.80
N ILE A 218 -14.14 21.66 -18.38
CA ILE A 218 -13.49 20.43 -18.84
C ILE A 218 -13.93 20.01 -20.24
N ALA A 219 -14.89 20.71 -20.85
CA ALA A 219 -15.18 20.56 -22.27
C ALA A 219 -13.96 20.97 -23.11
N GLU A 220 -13.86 20.39 -24.32
CA GLU A 220 -12.92 20.82 -25.37
C GLU A 220 -11.42 20.75 -25.04
N LYS A 221 -11.01 20.25 -23.85
CA LYS A 221 -9.59 19.95 -23.59
C LYS A 221 -9.08 18.85 -24.53
N GLU A 222 -7.96 19.13 -25.18
CA GLU A 222 -7.30 18.23 -26.12
C GLU A 222 -6.24 17.34 -25.46
N GLY A 223 -5.83 16.27 -26.16
CA GLY A 223 -4.68 15.46 -25.76
C GLY A 223 -4.89 14.61 -24.50
N VAL A 224 -6.15 14.39 -24.09
CA VAL A 224 -6.49 13.53 -22.96
C VAL A 224 -6.08 12.09 -23.27
N THR A 225 -5.42 11.43 -22.32
CA THR A 225 -5.07 10.00 -22.42
C THR A 225 -5.54 9.26 -21.18
N LEU A 226 -6.00 8.01 -21.35
CA LEU A 226 -6.16 7.11 -20.22
C LEU A 226 -4.86 6.36 -19.98
N ILE A 227 -4.43 6.27 -18.72
CA ILE A 227 -3.25 5.52 -18.29
C ILE A 227 -3.71 4.48 -17.27
N VAL A 228 -3.43 3.21 -17.53
CA VAL A 228 -3.58 2.15 -16.52
C VAL A 228 -2.42 2.26 -15.55
N GLY A 229 -2.71 2.30 -14.26
CA GLY A 229 -1.74 2.21 -13.17
C GLY A 229 -2.03 1.03 -12.27
N TRP A 230 -1.00 0.55 -11.57
CA TRP A 230 -1.14 -0.52 -10.59
C TRP A 230 -0.15 -0.38 -9.43
N ASN A 231 -0.55 -0.96 -8.29
CA ASN A 231 0.23 -1.04 -7.07
C ASN A 231 0.07 -2.46 -6.46
N VAL A 232 1.18 -3.13 -6.17
CA VAL A 232 1.21 -4.40 -5.44
C VAL A 232 1.51 -4.12 -3.97
N GLN A 233 0.61 -4.54 -3.09
CA GLN A 233 0.84 -4.56 -1.66
C GLN A 233 1.27 -5.98 -1.23
N PRO A 234 2.50 -6.17 -0.73
CA PRO A 234 2.91 -7.43 -0.13
C PRO A 234 2.34 -7.63 1.28
N TRP A 235 2.55 -8.80 1.87
CA TRP A 235 2.34 -9.03 3.30
C TRP A 235 3.48 -8.43 4.13
N ILE A 236 4.72 -8.55 3.64
CA ILE A 236 5.93 -7.96 4.24
C ILE A 236 6.80 -7.38 3.12
N GLY A 237 7.00 -6.07 3.08
CA GLY A 237 7.84 -5.40 2.08
C GLY A 237 7.41 -3.96 1.75
N SER A 238 8.10 -3.37 0.78
CA SER A 238 7.74 -2.11 0.11
C SER A 238 6.52 -2.28 -0.80
N LEU A 239 5.74 -1.22 -1.00
CA LEU A 239 4.68 -1.22 -2.02
C LEU A 239 5.31 -1.02 -3.40
N ARG A 240 4.91 -1.82 -4.40
CA ARG A 240 5.54 -1.83 -5.73
C ARG A 240 4.61 -1.24 -6.80
N TRP A 241 5.05 -0.21 -7.51
CA TRP A 241 4.20 0.65 -8.34
C TRP A 241 4.61 0.68 -9.83
N SER A 242 3.62 0.92 -10.70
CA SER A 242 3.82 1.11 -12.15
C SER A 242 4.54 2.42 -12.51
N SER A 243 5.58 2.35 -13.34
CA SER A 243 6.50 3.47 -13.63
C SER A 243 5.93 4.64 -14.46
N ASN A 244 4.75 4.49 -15.08
CA ASN A 244 4.24 5.42 -16.11
C ASN A 244 3.36 6.57 -15.58
N THR A 245 3.27 6.74 -14.25
CA THR A 245 2.34 7.66 -13.58
C THR A 245 3.10 8.66 -12.71
N ASN A 246 2.59 9.87 -12.52
CA ASN A 246 3.27 10.87 -11.69
C ASN A 246 3.23 10.56 -10.17
N MET A 247 2.62 9.43 -9.76
CA MET A 247 2.51 8.99 -8.37
C MET A 247 3.87 8.91 -7.64
N GLU A 248 4.93 8.42 -8.31
CA GLU A 248 6.28 8.35 -7.72
C GLU A 248 6.83 9.72 -7.30
N LYS A 249 6.55 10.77 -8.11
CA LYS A 249 6.95 12.15 -7.80
C LYS A 249 6.08 12.75 -6.69
N ASN A 250 4.78 12.43 -6.71
CA ASN A 250 3.78 13.00 -5.80
C ASN A 250 3.84 12.41 -4.38
N VAL A 251 4.30 11.16 -4.21
CA VAL A 251 4.55 10.53 -2.89
C VAL A 251 6.03 10.72 -2.48
N GLY A 252 6.60 11.88 -2.83
CA GLY A 252 8.02 12.19 -2.64
C GLY A 252 8.42 12.34 -1.16
N GLY A 253 9.61 11.85 -0.81
CA GLY A 253 10.20 11.98 0.52
C GLY A 253 11.14 10.82 0.85
N LEU A 254 11.72 10.82 2.06
CA LEU A 254 12.54 9.70 2.55
C LEU A 254 11.70 8.42 2.70
N PHE A 255 10.51 8.54 3.31
CA PHE A 255 9.51 7.46 3.36
C PHE A 255 9.07 7.03 1.96
N GLY A 256 8.95 7.97 1.02
CA GLY A 256 8.65 7.67 -0.39
C GLY A 256 9.67 6.70 -0.99
N LYS A 257 10.96 7.06 -0.93
CA LYS A 257 12.06 6.23 -1.46
C LYS A 257 12.28 4.90 -0.72
N LEU A 258 11.89 4.81 0.55
CA LEU A 258 12.09 3.61 1.37
C LEU A 258 10.92 2.61 1.28
N PHE A 259 9.68 3.08 1.07
CA PHE A 259 8.47 2.25 1.10
C PHE A 259 7.70 2.19 -0.23
N LEU A 260 8.02 3.03 -1.23
CA LEU A 260 7.54 2.88 -2.61
C LEU A 260 8.71 2.45 -3.50
N GLN A 261 8.55 1.29 -4.14
CA GLN A 261 9.48 0.76 -5.11
C GLN A 261 8.87 0.87 -6.51
N ASN A 262 9.52 1.62 -7.40
CA ASN A 262 9.18 1.61 -8.82
C ASN A 262 9.50 0.22 -9.41
N ALA A 263 8.57 -0.36 -10.18
CA ALA A 263 8.75 -1.65 -10.86
C ALA A 263 9.79 -1.63 -12.01
N GLY A 264 10.40 -0.48 -12.29
CA GLY A 264 11.44 -0.28 -13.28
C GLY A 264 10.92 -0.22 -14.71
N SER A 265 11.84 -0.24 -15.68
CA SER A 265 11.52 -0.17 -17.12
C SER A 265 10.53 -1.27 -17.57
N LYS A 266 10.57 -2.46 -16.97
CA LYS A 266 9.60 -3.54 -17.25
C LYS A 266 8.20 -3.27 -16.67
N GLY A 267 8.12 -2.50 -15.58
CA GLY A 267 6.85 -1.96 -15.05
C GLY A 267 6.24 -0.83 -15.90
N ALA A 268 6.90 -0.40 -16.97
CA ALA A 268 6.40 0.59 -17.93
C ALA A 268 5.48 -0.02 -19.01
N LEU A 269 5.11 -1.31 -18.91
CA LEU A 269 4.07 -1.94 -19.74
C LEU A 269 2.63 -1.59 -19.29
N SER A 270 2.47 -0.54 -18.48
CA SER A 270 1.17 -0.03 -18.06
C SER A 270 0.55 0.81 -19.20
N GLY A 271 -0.56 0.30 -19.73
CA GLY A 271 -1.09 0.69 -21.03
C GLY A 271 -1.66 2.10 -21.06
N ARG A 272 -1.35 2.82 -22.15
CA ARG A 272 -1.96 4.12 -22.46
C ARG A 272 -2.96 3.98 -23.60
N SER A 273 -4.07 4.71 -23.54
CA SER A 273 -4.98 4.81 -24.68
C SER A 273 -4.36 5.65 -25.79
N LYS A 274 -4.95 5.60 -26.99
CA LYS A 274 -4.79 6.70 -27.95
C LYS A 274 -5.25 8.01 -27.30
N PRO A 275 -4.65 9.17 -27.63
CA PRO A 275 -5.15 10.46 -27.20
C PRO A 275 -6.54 10.71 -27.78
N PHE A 276 -7.36 11.45 -27.03
CA PHE A 276 -8.69 11.89 -27.42
C PHE A 276 -8.96 13.29 -26.83
N ASN A 277 -9.96 13.98 -27.37
CA ASN A 277 -10.38 15.28 -26.86
C ASN A 277 -11.70 15.13 -26.09
N PHE A 278 -11.91 15.94 -25.05
CA PHE A 278 -13.23 16.01 -24.42
C PHE A 278 -14.22 16.70 -25.37
N PRO A 279 -15.41 16.13 -25.63
CA PRO A 279 -16.39 16.75 -26.49
C PRO A 279 -16.93 18.04 -25.88
N ALA A 280 -17.43 18.93 -26.74
CA ALA A 280 -18.20 20.11 -26.35
C ALA A 280 -19.36 19.72 -25.41
N LEU A 281 -19.77 20.69 -24.57
CA LEU A 281 -20.90 20.49 -23.66
C LEU A 281 -22.15 20.04 -24.42
N LYS A 282 -22.77 18.95 -23.93
CA LYS A 282 -24.10 18.58 -24.40
C LYS A 282 -25.08 19.69 -23.99
N LYS A 283 -25.45 20.55 -24.94
CA LYS A 283 -26.44 21.61 -24.76
C LYS A 283 -27.71 21.00 -24.12
N PRO A 284 -28.35 21.68 -23.15
CA PRO A 284 -29.66 21.24 -22.68
C PRO A 284 -30.60 21.20 -23.88
N ALA A 285 -31.46 20.19 -23.95
CA ALA A 285 -32.51 20.17 -24.95
C ALA A 285 -33.43 21.37 -24.68
N THR A 286 -33.56 22.26 -25.66
CA THR A 286 -34.52 23.36 -25.63
C THR A 286 -35.92 22.77 -25.82
N SER A 287 -36.61 22.59 -24.69
CA SER A 287 -38.04 22.27 -24.60
C SER A 287 -38.87 23.55 -24.73
#